data_AF-A0A7X7D8S8-F1
#
_entry.id   AF-A0A7X7D8S8-F1
#
_cell.length_a   1.000
_cell.length_b   1.000
_cell.length_c   1.000
_cell.angle_alpha   90.00
_cell.angle_beta   90.00
_cell.angle_gamma   90.00
#
_symmetry.space_group_name_H-M   'P 1'
#
loop_
_entity.id
_entity.type
_entity.pdbx_description
1 polymer ?
#
loop_
_entity_poly.entity_id
_entity_poly.type
_entity_poly.pdbx_seq_one_letter_code
_entity_poly.pdbx_strand_id
1 'polypeptide(L)'
;MTNDARTAGTAARPIIEAFPMPGPLVEDAYDALEHKNLTPAEVQLEDRGARLLPRPWDPPTCVLPELREEVWDWLERVVVWLNREYVWDIAGVIPACWVSHPHLVHEIAVVADVRRRAGLSMTGTLLEEFHRYVLPSFTERMRTRLQSHCEDREHQPWPARGRHVRHCAEESTNARKRLFTEDVRWAGESATGAEAPDEGQASGHDDVGGGGRHLQSVPKPP
;
A
#
# COMPACT_ATOMS: atom_id res chain seq x y z
N MET A 1 -20.41 38.47 -42.18
CA MET A 1 -19.07 37.87 -42.36
C MET A 1 -18.03 38.93 -42.06
N THR A 2 -17.46 38.92 -40.86
CA THR A 2 -16.19 39.58 -40.54
C THR A 2 -15.57 38.80 -39.40
N ASN A 3 -14.45 38.15 -39.73
CA ASN A 3 -13.59 37.38 -38.86
C ASN A 3 -13.17 38.21 -37.66
N ASP A 4 -13.48 37.72 -36.46
CA ASP A 4 -12.79 38.13 -35.24
C ASP A 4 -11.88 36.96 -34.84
N ALA A 5 -10.83 36.78 -35.63
CA ALA A 5 -9.73 35.88 -35.33
C ALA A 5 -8.98 36.48 -34.14
N ARG A 6 -9.52 36.23 -32.96
CA ARG A 6 -8.91 36.58 -31.68
C ARG A 6 -7.55 35.90 -31.66
N THR A 7 -6.53 36.72 -31.83
CA THR A 7 -5.12 36.36 -31.77
C THR A 7 -4.87 35.84 -30.36
N ALA A 8 -5.03 34.53 -30.15
CA ALA A 8 -4.55 33.85 -28.97
C ALA A 8 -3.02 33.93 -29.05
N GLY A 9 -2.45 35.00 -28.47
CA GLY A 9 -1.02 35.11 -28.27
C GLY A 9 -0.53 33.83 -27.63
N THR A 10 0.45 33.19 -28.26
CA THR A 10 1.13 32.01 -27.73
C THR A 10 1.65 32.35 -26.35
N ALA A 11 0.89 32.03 -25.30
CA ALA A 11 1.31 32.22 -23.93
C ALA A 11 2.64 31.49 -23.77
N ALA A 12 3.67 32.20 -23.32
CA ALA A 12 4.98 31.61 -23.06
C ALA A 12 4.79 30.45 -22.10
N ARG A 13 5.08 29.23 -22.56
CA ARG A 13 5.00 28.02 -21.73
C ARG A 13 6.33 27.83 -21.01
N PRO A 14 6.32 27.50 -19.72
CA PRO A 14 7.56 27.16 -19.03
C PRO A 14 8.16 25.89 -19.63
N ILE A 15 9.49 25.73 -19.50
CA ILE A 15 10.19 24.53 -19.96
C ILE A 15 9.72 23.30 -19.15
N ILE A 16 9.44 23.49 -17.86
CA ILE A 16 8.92 22.49 -16.93
C ILE A 16 7.75 23.07 -16.14
N GLU A 17 6.77 22.24 -15.76
CA GLU A 17 5.68 22.64 -14.88
C GLU A 17 6.01 22.36 -13.41
N ALA A 18 5.58 23.25 -12.51
CA ALA A 18 5.72 23.03 -11.08
C ALA A 18 4.83 21.86 -10.62
N PHE A 19 5.29 21.11 -9.62
CA PHE A 19 4.48 20.05 -9.01
C PHE A 19 3.20 20.67 -8.41
N PRO A 20 2.01 20.12 -8.70
CA PRO A 20 0.76 20.62 -8.15
C PRO A 20 0.70 20.34 -6.65
N MET A 21 0.71 21.41 -5.85
CA MET A 21 0.52 21.29 -4.41
C MET A 21 -0.94 20.90 -4.06
N PRO A 22 -1.14 20.22 -2.92
CA PRO A 22 -2.47 19.98 -2.38
C PRO A 22 -3.22 21.29 -2.06
N GLY A 23 -4.52 21.18 -1.84
CA GLY A 23 -5.31 22.29 -1.32
C GLY A 23 -5.18 22.41 0.21
N PRO A 24 -5.83 23.43 0.80
CA PRO A 24 -5.69 23.73 2.22
C PRO A 24 -6.19 22.63 3.16
N LEU A 25 -7.25 21.89 2.84
CA LEU A 25 -7.75 20.82 3.71
C LEU A 25 -6.75 19.65 3.78
N VAL A 26 -6.13 19.33 2.65
CA VAL A 26 -5.10 18.29 2.56
C VAL A 26 -3.81 18.76 3.23
N GLU A 27 -3.44 20.04 3.11
CA GLU A 27 -2.32 20.63 3.86
C GLU A 27 -2.56 20.57 5.37
N ASP A 28 -3.73 20.99 5.86
CA ASP A 28 -4.11 20.90 7.27
C ASP A 28 -4.02 19.45 7.80
N ALA A 29 -4.42 18.47 6.98
CA ALA A 29 -4.28 17.06 7.34
C ALA A 29 -2.81 16.63 7.50
N TYR A 30 -1.92 17.12 6.63
CA TYR A 30 -0.47 16.90 6.77
C TYR A 30 0.11 17.58 8.00
N ASP A 31 -0.28 18.83 8.27
CA ASP A 31 0.18 19.60 9.43
C ASP A 31 -0.24 18.94 10.74
N ALA A 32 -1.46 18.41 10.81
CA ALA A 32 -1.93 17.63 11.97
C ALA A 32 -1.08 16.38 12.21
N LEU A 33 -0.71 15.67 11.15
CA LEU A 33 0.16 14.49 11.23
C LEU A 33 1.58 14.86 11.66
N GLU A 34 2.15 15.93 11.10
CA GLU A 34 3.48 16.42 11.46
C GLU A 34 3.52 16.89 12.92
N HIS A 35 2.52 17.66 13.34
CA HIS A 35 2.37 18.08 14.73
C HIS A 35 2.37 16.87 15.67
N LYS A 36 1.61 15.81 15.33
CA LYS A 36 1.63 14.55 16.12
C LYS A 36 2.99 13.87 16.10
N ASN A 37 3.67 13.77 14.96
CA ASN A 37 5.01 13.17 14.91
C ASN A 37 6.04 13.89 15.80
N LEU A 38 5.87 15.20 16.02
CA LEU A 38 6.71 15.99 16.91
C LEU A 38 6.31 15.90 18.39
N THR A 39 5.11 15.40 18.72
CA THR A 39 4.72 15.20 20.13
C THR A 39 5.55 14.09 20.78
N PRO A 40 5.93 14.19 22.07
CA PRO A 40 6.68 13.12 22.75
C PRO A 40 5.93 11.78 22.76
N ALA A 41 6.65 10.67 22.61
CA ALA A 41 6.09 9.33 22.47
C ALA A 41 5.18 8.91 23.64
N GLU A 42 5.48 9.37 24.86
CA GLU A 42 4.67 9.12 26.07
C GLU A 42 3.25 9.69 25.91
N VAL A 43 3.14 10.90 25.37
CA VAL A 43 1.86 11.57 25.10
C VAL A 43 1.15 10.94 23.89
N GLN A 44 1.91 10.49 22.88
CA GLN A 44 1.34 9.79 21.72
C GLN A 44 0.68 8.46 22.09
N LEU A 45 1.26 7.71 23.05
CA LEU A 45 0.77 6.39 23.43
C LEU A 45 -0.62 6.45 24.09
N GLU A 46 -0.88 7.53 24.81
CA GLU A 46 -2.15 7.80 25.48
C GLU A 46 -3.23 8.34 24.51
N ASP A 47 -2.79 8.95 23.40
CA ASP A 47 -3.67 9.51 22.39
C ASP A 47 -4.12 8.49 21.34
N ARG A 48 -5.20 7.76 21.64
CA ARG A 48 -5.87 6.87 20.68
C ARG A 48 -6.36 7.61 19.42
N GLY A 49 -6.51 8.94 19.46
CA GLY A 49 -6.96 9.78 18.34
C GLY A 49 -5.92 9.90 17.23
N ALA A 50 -4.63 9.73 17.52
CA ALA A 50 -3.57 9.78 16.51
C ALA A 50 -3.75 8.73 15.39
N ARG A 51 -4.39 7.59 15.71
CA ARG A 51 -4.70 6.53 14.72
C ARG A 51 -5.86 6.90 13.79
N LEU A 52 -6.64 7.91 14.14
CA LEU A 52 -7.81 8.37 13.39
C LEU A 52 -7.50 9.56 12.48
N LEU A 53 -6.26 10.08 12.53
CA LEU A 53 -5.88 11.19 11.66
C LEU A 53 -5.94 10.78 10.18
N PRO A 54 -6.51 11.64 9.32
CA PRO A 54 -6.55 11.38 7.89
C PRO A 54 -5.13 11.35 7.32
N ARG A 55 -4.89 10.42 6.41
CA ARG A 55 -3.63 10.22 5.71
C ARG A 55 -3.90 10.40 4.22
N PRO A 56 -3.54 11.55 3.61
CA PRO A 56 -3.81 11.79 2.20
C PRO A 56 -3.21 10.72 1.26
N TRP A 57 -2.12 10.05 1.67
CA TRP A 57 -1.53 8.91 0.94
C TRP A 57 -2.29 7.58 1.11
N ASP A 58 -3.32 7.55 1.95
CA ASP A 58 -4.26 6.44 2.15
C ASP A 58 -5.70 6.99 2.14
N PRO A 59 -6.26 7.31 0.95
CA PRO A 59 -7.54 8.03 0.81
C PRO A 59 -8.76 7.43 1.53
N PRO A 60 -8.84 6.11 1.82
CA PRO A 60 -9.81 5.54 2.77
C PRO A 60 -9.88 6.20 4.15
N THR A 61 -8.77 6.75 4.64
CA THR A 61 -8.69 7.41 5.94
C THR A 61 -9.24 8.85 5.94
N CYS A 62 -9.33 9.47 4.76
CA CYS A 62 -9.95 10.78 4.56
C CYS A 62 -11.48 10.63 4.53
N VAL A 63 -12.08 10.46 5.71
CA VAL A 63 -13.52 10.16 5.86
C VAL A 63 -14.42 11.38 5.71
N LEU A 64 -13.89 12.60 5.91
CA LEU A 64 -14.62 13.84 5.70
C LEU A 64 -14.82 14.08 4.20
N PRO A 65 -16.06 14.27 3.70
CA PRO A 65 -16.33 14.40 2.27
C PRO A 65 -15.52 15.47 1.56
N GLU A 66 -15.39 16.66 2.16
CA GLU A 66 -14.74 17.83 1.57
C GLU A 66 -13.22 17.60 1.45
N LEU A 67 -12.61 17.03 2.50
CA LEU A 67 -11.21 16.61 2.46
C LEU A 67 -10.99 15.56 1.36
N ARG A 68 -11.91 14.60 1.25
CA ARG A 68 -11.80 13.51 0.29
C ARG A 68 -11.93 13.97 -1.15
N GLU A 69 -12.83 14.92 -1.40
CA GLU A 69 -12.97 15.60 -2.69
C GLU A 69 -11.68 16.33 -3.06
N GLU A 70 -11.11 17.10 -2.13
CA GLU A 70 -9.86 17.82 -2.36
C GLU A 70 -8.66 16.87 -2.61
N VAL A 71 -8.62 15.71 -1.94
CA VAL A 71 -7.65 14.64 -2.25
C VAL A 71 -7.82 14.19 -3.71
N TRP A 72 -9.05 13.94 -4.19
CA TRP A 72 -9.26 13.51 -5.57
C TRP A 72 -8.84 14.56 -6.59
N ASP A 73 -9.21 15.81 -6.36
CA ASP A 73 -8.79 16.92 -7.21
C ASP A 73 -7.26 17.06 -7.24
N TRP A 74 -6.60 16.88 -6.10
CA TRP A 74 -5.15 16.93 -6.03
C TRP A 74 -4.49 15.77 -6.79
N LEU A 75 -4.95 14.54 -6.59
CA LEU A 75 -4.41 13.37 -7.28
C LEU A 75 -4.62 13.45 -8.80
N GLU A 76 -5.76 13.96 -9.26
CA GLU A 76 -6.00 14.18 -10.70
C GLU A 76 -4.97 15.17 -11.28
N ARG A 77 -4.71 16.30 -10.61
CA ARG A 77 -3.66 17.24 -11.03
C ARG A 77 -2.28 16.59 -11.04
N VAL A 78 -1.96 15.75 -10.06
CA VAL A 78 -0.70 15.01 -10.00
C VAL A 78 -0.57 14.03 -11.16
N VAL A 79 -1.63 13.29 -11.51
CA VAL A 79 -1.64 12.37 -12.66
C VAL A 79 -1.40 13.11 -13.96
N VAL A 80 -2.09 14.23 -14.18
CA VAL A 80 -1.88 15.09 -15.35
C VAL A 80 -0.43 15.58 -15.43
N TRP A 81 0.11 16.04 -14.30
CA TRP A 81 1.49 16.52 -14.22
C TRP A 81 2.52 15.40 -14.46
N LEU A 82 2.34 14.21 -13.88
CA LEU A 82 3.22 13.05 -14.09
C LEU A 82 3.24 12.62 -15.55
N ASN A 83 2.06 12.49 -16.17
CA ASN A 83 1.92 12.12 -17.58
C ASN A 83 2.57 13.15 -18.51
N ARG A 84 2.58 14.43 -18.13
CA ARG A 84 3.21 15.48 -18.90
C ARG A 84 4.73 15.52 -18.73
N GLU A 85 5.21 15.49 -17.49
CA GLU A 85 6.61 15.82 -17.17
C GLU A 85 7.54 14.60 -17.18
N TYR A 86 7.02 13.40 -16.87
CA TYR A 86 7.86 12.19 -16.73
C TYR A 86 7.56 11.09 -17.75
N VAL A 87 6.41 11.10 -18.41
CA VAL A 87 6.05 10.03 -19.34
C VAL A 87 6.47 10.38 -20.76
N TRP A 88 7.49 9.68 -21.25
CA TRP A 88 7.99 9.79 -22.62
C TRP A 88 7.78 8.51 -23.44
N ASP A 89 7.34 7.43 -22.79
CA ASP A 89 6.90 6.17 -23.42
C ASP A 89 5.39 6.04 -23.24
N ILE A 90 4.67 5.73 -24.32
CA ILE A 90 3.21 5.54 -24.32
C ILE A 90 2.81 4.43 -23.33
N ALA A 91 3.65 3.40 -23.16
CA ALA A 91 3.40 2.33 -22.20
C ALA A 91 3.50 2.78 -20.73
N GLY A 92 4.09 3.97 -20.48
CA GLY A 92 4.20 4.58 -19.16
C GLY A 92 3.09 5.58 -18.84
N VAL A 93 2.12 5.80 -19.75
CA VAL A 93 1.02 6.74 -19.52
C VAL A 93 0.06 6.17 -18.48
N ILE A 94 -0.19 6.93 -17.43
CA ILE A 94 -1.27 6.66 -16.48
C ILE A 94 -2.60 6.83 -17.23
N PRO A 95 -3.45 5.79 -17.33
CA PRO A 95 -4.65 5.84 -18.17
C PRO A 95 -5.73 6.74 -17.55
N ALA A 96 -6.61 7.31 -18.38
CA ALA A 96 -7.73 8.14 -17.93
C ALA A 96 -8.69 7.40 -16.97
N CYS A 97 -8.74 6.07 -17.04
CA CYS A 97 -9.53 5.23 -16.16
C CYS A 97 -8.83 4.87 -14.83
N TRP A 98 -7.73 5.54 -14.45
CA TRP A 98 -6.94 5.22 -13.25
C TRP A 98 -7.77 5.10 -11.97
N VAL A 99 -8.82 5.91 -11.82
CA VAL A 99 -9.78 5.84 -10.69
C VAL A 99 -10.57 4.54 -10.61
N SER A 100 -10.75 3.84 -11.75
CA SER A 100 -11.37 2.52 -11.82
C SER A 100 -10.41 1.38 -11.47
N HIS A 101 -9.15 1.68 -11.19
CA HIS A 101 -8.13 0.72 -10.77
C HIS A 101 -7.71 1.01 -9.32
N PRO A 102 -8.37 0.40 -8.30
CA PRO A 102 -8.10 0.70 -6.90
C PRO A 102 -6.61 0.60 -6.52
N HIS A 103 -5.88 -0.37 -7.07
CA HIS A 103 -4.45 -0.48 -6.83
C HIS A 103 -3.64 0.71 -7.35
N LEU A 104 -4.05 1.34 -8.46
CA LEU A 104 -3.41 2.56 -8.95
C LEU A 104 -3.74 3.75 -8.05
N VAL A 105 -4.98 3.88 -7.61
CA VAL A 105 -5.38 4.95 -6.68
C VAL A 105 -4.49 4.94 -5.43
N HIS A 106 -4.28 3.76 -4.83
CA HIS A 106 -3.39 3.60 -3.68
C HIS A 106 -1.93 3.99 -4.00
N GLU A 107 -1.39 3.53 -5.14
CA GLU A 107 0.00 3.85 -5.50
C GLU A 107 0.20 5.32 -5.88
N ILE A 108 -0.73 5.92 -6.62
CA ILE A 108 -0.69 7.34 -7.01
C ILE A 108 -0.73 8.24 -5.77
N ALA A 109 -1.56 7.91 -4.77
CA ALA A 109 -1.61 8.66 -3.52
C ALA A 109 -0.25 8.67 -2.78
N VAL A 110 0.45 7.53 -2.76
CA VAL A 110 1.80 7.43 -2.17
C VAL A 110 2.84 8.18 -3.02
N VAL A 111 2.78 8.06 -4.35
CA VAL A 111 3.70 8.78 -5.26
C VAL A 111 3.54 10.30 -5.10
N ALA A 112 2.29 10.79 -5.01
CA ALA A 112 1.97 12.19 -4.77
C ALA A 112 2.57 12.67 -3.43
N ASP A 113 2.38 11.90 -2.35
CA ASP A 113 2.93 12.20 -1.04
C ASP A 113 4.47 12.26 -1.05
N VAL A 114 5.14 11.24 -1.59
CA VAL A 114 6.60 11.19 -1.60
C VAL A 114 7.15 12.35 -2.44
N ARG A 115 6.54 12.66 -3.58
CA ARG A 115 6.95 13.79 -4.42
C ARG A 115 6.75 15.13 -3.72
N ARG A 116 5.62 15.30 -3.00
CA ARG A 116 5.33 16.49 -2.19
C ARG A 116 6.40 16.66 -1.10
N ARG A 117 6.65 15.63 -0.29
CA ARG A 117 7.68 15.65 0.77
C ARG A 117 9.08 15.93 0.22
N ALA A 118 9.42 15.35 -0.92
CA ALA A 118 10.68 15.64 -1.60
C ALA A 118 10.80 17.11 -2.01
N GLY A 119 9.70 17.75 -2.45
CA GLY A 119 9.68 19.17 -2.81
C GLY A 119 9.77 20.13 -1.62
N LEU A 120 9.39 19.67 -0.42
CA LEU A 120 9.52 20.43 0.82
C LEU A 120 10.86 20.22 1.52
N SER A 121 11.68 19.27 1.06
CA SER A 121 12.99 19.02 1.63
C SER A 121 13.96 20.17 1.38
N MET A 122 14.82 20.46 2.35
CA MET A 122 15.88 21.46 2.21
C MET A 122 17.07 20.95 1.39
N THR A 123 17.10 19.67 1.04
CA THR A 123 18.15 19.05 0.24
C THR A 123 17.57 18.26 -0.94
N GLY A 124 18.39 17.98 -1.94
CA GLY A 124 17.99 17.20 -3.12
C GLY A 124 17.81 15.70 -2.85
N THR A 125 18.16 15.20 -1.67
CA THR A 125 18.23 13.75 -1.38
C THR A 125 16.89 13.04 -1.57
N LEU A 126 15.80 13.59 -1.03
CA LEU A 126 14.48 12.96 -1.18
C LEU A 126 13.97 13.02 -2.63
N LEU A 127 14.34 14.07 -3.38
CA LEU A 127 13.96 14.19 -4.79
C LEU A 127 14.76 13.22 -5.67
N GLU A 128 16.04 13.06 -5.37
CA GLU A 128 16.89 12.05 -5.99
C GLU A 128 16.37 10.63 -5.73
N GLU A 129 15.97 10.30 -4.50
CA GLU A 129 15.35 9.01 -4.16
C GLU A 129 14.02 8.80 -4.89
N PHE A 130 13.20 9.85 -5.01
CA PHE A 130 11.98 9.82 -5.79
C PHE A 130 12.25 9.43 -7.25
N HIS A 131 13.24 10.06 -7.89
CA HIS A 131 13.63 9.77 -9.27
C HIS A 131 14.30 8.40 -9.44
N ARG A 132 15.10 7.98 -8.46
CA ARG A 132 15.86 6.73 -8.54
C ARG A 132 15.00 5.50 -8.27
N TYR A 133 14.09 5.58 -7.30
CA TYR A 133 13.40 4.40 -6.78
C TYR A 133 11.89 4.47 -6.94
N VAL A 134 11.27 5.58 -6.53
CA VAL A 134 9.80 5.64 -6.39
C VAL A 134 9.13 5.66 -7.76
N LEU A 135 9.51 6.62 -8.60
CA LEU A 135 8.91 6.82 -9.91
C LEU A 135 9.16 5.61 -10.84
N PRO A 136 10.40 5.10 -11.03
CA PRO A 136 10.64 3.96 -11.90
C PRO A 136 9.90 2.70 -11.44
N SER A 137 9.88 2.44 -10.13
CA SER A 137 9.20 1.25 -9.60
C SER A 137 7.68 1.35 -9.72
N PHE A 138 7.10 2.54 -9.56
CA PHE A 138 5.69 2.78 -9.82
C PHE A 138 5.35 2.51 -11.30
N THR A 139 6.09 3.09 -12.23
CA THR A 139 5.85 2.92 -13.67
C THR A 139 5.90 1.45 -14.08
N GLU A 140 6.90 0.71 -13.60
CA GLU A 140 7.02 -0.71 -13.93
C GLU A 140 5.90 -1.58 -13.31
N ARG A 141 5.52 -1.32 -12.06
CA ARG A 141 4.39 -2.03 -11.42
C ARG A 141 3.07 -1.71 -12.11
N MET A 142 2.84 -0.45 -12.47
CA MET A 142 1.65 -0.03 -13.21
C MET A 142 1.56 -0.78 -14.53
N ARG A 143 2.62 -0.73 -15.35
CA ARG A 143 2.69 -1.41 -16.64
C ARG A 143 2.46 -2.91 -16.51
N THR A 144 3.08 -3.54 -15.51
CA THR A 144 2.96 -4.98 -15.26
C THR A 144 1.57 -5.40 -14.76
N ARG A 145 0.85 -4.54 -14.02
CA ARG A 145 -0.48 -4.88 -13.47
C ARG A 145 -1.63 -4.55 -14.41
N LEU A 146 -1.52 -3.48 -15.20
CA LEU A 146 -2.56 -3.11 -16.15
C LEU A 146 -2.60 -4.08 -17.35
N GLN A 147 -1.45 -4.37 -17.97
CA GLN A 147 -1.35 -5.20 -19.18
C GLN A 147 -2.47 -4.88 -20.18
N SER A 148 -3.05 -5.90 -20.84
CA SER A 148 -4.17 -5.74 -21.78
C SER A 148 -5.52 -5.48 -21.09
N HIS A 149 -5.62 -5.58 -19.76
CA HIS A 149 -6.91 -5.40 -19.06
C HIS A 149 -7.45 -3.97 -19.13
N CYS A 150 -6.61 -3.01 -19.47
CA CYS A 150 -6.97 -1.61 -19.64
C CYS A 150 -7.33 -1.23 -21.09
N GLU A 151 -6.92 -2.04 -22.08
CA GLU A 151 -6.93 -1.67 -23.51
C GLU A 151 -8.33 -1.77 -24.14
N ASP A 152 -9.20 -2.65 -23.62
CA ASP A 152 -10.44 -3.05 -24.28
C ASP A 152 -11.63 -2.07 -24.15
N ARG A 153 -11.47 -0.89 -23.53
CA ARG A 153 -12.53 0.12 -23.27
C ARG A 153 -13.75 -0.36 -22.48
N GLU A 154 -13.94 -1.66 -22.31
CA GLU A 154 -14.92 -2.29 -21.43
C GLU A 154 -14.25 -2.63 -20.10
N HIS A 155 -14.24 -1.67 -19.18
CA HIS A 155 -13.66 -1.91 -17.86
C HIS A 155 -14.54 -2.86 -17.05
N GLN A 156 -14.05 -4.09 -16.88
CA GLN A 156 -14.50 -4.95 -15.79
C GLN A 156 -14.05 -4.31 -14.46
N PRO A 157 -14.90 -4.25 -13.41
CA PRO A 157 -14.58 -3.55 -12.15
C PRO A 157 -13.24 -3.97 -11.53
N TRP A 158 -12.91 -5.26 -11.65
CA TRP A 158 -11.54 -5.75 -11.66
C TRP A 158 -11.49 -7.13 -12.36
N PRO A 159 -10.38 -7.56 -12.98
CA PRO A 159 -10.29 -8.83 -13.71
C PRO A 159 -10.49 -10.11 -12.87
N ALA A 160 -9.99 -10.12 -11.64
CA ALA A 160 -10.16 -11.21 -10.68
C ALA A 160 -11.57 -11.37 -10.06
N ARG A 161 -12.63 -10.71 -10.55
CA ARG A 161 -13.94 -10.61 -9.85
C ARG A 161 -14.55 -11.97 -9.57
N GLY A 162 -14.57 -12.85 -10.57
CA GLY A 162 -15.10 -14.22 -10.39
C GLY A 162 -14.30 -15.03 -9.37
N ARG A 163 -12.97 -14.88 -9.31
CA ARG A 163 -12.13 -15.55 -8.30
C ARG A 163 -12.39 -14.98 -6.91
N HIS A 164 -12.55 -13.67 -6.77
CA HIS A 164 -12.87 -13.03 -5.50
C HIS A 164 -14.27 -13.42 -5.00
N VAL A 165 -15.29 -13.48 -5.87
CA VAL A 165 -16.63 -13.96 -5.47
C VAL A 165 -16.55 -15.38 -4.93
N ARG A 166 -15.81 -16.28 -5.57
CA ARG A 166 -15.56 -17.64 -5.05
C ARG A 166 -14.80 -17.61 -3.73
N HIS A 167 -13.79 -16.76 -3.61
CA HIS A 167 -13.03 -16.59 -2.37
C HIS A 167 -13.94 -16.14 -1.21
N CYS A 168 -14.86 -15.21 -1.45
CA CYS A 168 -15.82 -14.70 -0.46
C CYS A 168 -17.06 -15.59 -0.28
N ALA A 169 -17.22 -16.65 -1.07
CA ALA A 169 -18.36 -17.55 -0.95
C ALA A 169 -18.46 -18.09 0.48
N GLU A 170 -19.69 -18.26 0.97
CA GLU A 170 -19.95 -18.66 2.36
C GLU A 170 -19.22 -19.96 2.71
N GLU A 171 -19.24 -20.94 1.82
CA GLU A 171 -18.52 -22.21 1.98
C GLU A 171 -17.01 -22.00 2.17
N SER A 172 -16.36 -21.24 1.28
CA SER A 172 -14.92 -20.94 1.35
C SER A 172 -14.56 -20.11 2.60
N THR A 173 -15.47 -19.23 3.03
CA THR A 173 -15.31 -18.41 4.23
C THR A 173 -15.43 -19.27 5.49
N ASN A 174 -16.45 -20.12 5.56
CA ASN A 174 -16.68 -21.00 6.71
C ASN A 174 -15.60 -22.07 6.83
N ALA A 175 -15.11 -22.61 5.70
CA ALA A 175 -13.97 -23.53 5.70
C ALA A 175 -12.73 -22.89 6.33
N ARG A 176 -12.37 -21.66 5.92
CA ARG A 176 -11.24 -20.93 6.51
C ARG A 176 -11.46 -20.60 7.99
N LYS A 177 -12.66 -20.15 8.38
CA LYS A 177 -12.99 -19.88 9.80
C LYS A 177 -12.82 -21.11 10.69
N ARG A 178 -13.20 -22.30 10.21
CA ARG A 178 -12.98 -23.56 10.94
C ARG A 178 -11.49 -23.82 11.16
N LEU A 179 -10.69 -23.72 10.08
CA LEU A 179 -9.24 -23.90 10.16
C LEU A 179 -8.59 -22.89 11.12
N PHE A 180 -9.00 -21.62 11.09
CA PHE A 180 -8.50 -20.61 12.04
C PHE A 180 -8.86 -20.95 13.49
N THR A 181 -10.08 -21.47 13.72
CA THR A 181 -10.53 -21.85 15.06
C THR A 181 -9.75 -23.05 15.59
N GLU A 182 -9.49 -24.05 14.73
CA GLU A 182 -8.70 -25.23 15.05
C GLU A 182 -7.24 -24.85 15.37
N ASP A 183 -6.64 -23.96 14.57
CA ASP A 183 -5.28 -23.45 14.78
C ASP A 183 -5.13 -22.69 16.12
N VAL A 184 -6.08 -21.79 16.42
CA VAL A 184 -6.08 -21.06 17.71
C VAL A 184 -6.21 -22.01 18.90
N ARG A 185 -7.03 -23.07 18.79
CA ARG A 185 -7.14 -24.10 19.84
C ARG A 185 -5.82 -24.85 20.02
N TRP A 186 -5.23 -25.30 18.92
CA TRP A 186 -3.94 -26.00 18.95
C TRP A 186 -2.83 -25.14 19.58
N ALA A 187 -2.78 -23.84 19.25
CA ALA A 187 -1.83 -22.90 19.84
C ALA A 187 -2.04 -22.73 21.35
N GLY A 188 -3.29 -22.67 21.81
CA GLY A 188 -3.64 -22.61 23.23
C GLY A 188 -3.26 -23.87 23.99
N GLU A 189 -3.56 -25.05 23.44
CA GLU A 189 -3.22 -26.36 24.03
C GLU A 189 -1.69 -26.56 24.13
N SER A 190 -0.96 -26.14 23.09
CA SER A 190 0.50 -26.19 23.06
C SER A 190 1.15 -25.24 24.07
N ALA A 191 0.53 -24.10 24.36
CA ALA A 191 0.99 -23.18 25.40
C ALA A 191 0.72 -23.72 26.82
N THR A 192 -0.40 -24.43 27.03
CA THR A 192 -0.72 -25.07 28.32
C THR A 192 0.05 -26.36 28.60
N GLY A 193 0.45 -27.09 27.56
CA GLY A 193 1.25 -28.33 27.69
C GLY A 193 2.74 -28.11 27.95
N ALA A 194 3.20 -26.86 28.00
CA ALA A 194 4.59 -26.48 28.26
C ALA A 194 4.90 -26.14 29.73
N GLU A 195 3.94 -26.35 30.66
CA GLU A 195 4.27 -26.41 32.09
C GLU A 195 5.04 -27.72 32.37
N ALA A 196 6.31 -27.56 32.75
CA ALA A 196 7.33 -28.60 32.83
C ALA A 196 6.99 -29.75 33.79
N PRO A 197 7.46 -30.99 33.51
CA PRO A 197 7.38 -32.08 34.48
C PRO A 197 8.28 -31.81 35.69
N ASP A 198 7.70 -31.99 36.88
CA ASP A 198 8.33 -32.01 38.20
C ASP A 198 9.45 -33.07 38.26
N GLU A 199 10.70 -32.62 38.16
CA GLU A 199 11.89 -33.44 38.40
C GLU A 199 12.07 -33.64 39.91
N GLY A 200 11.72 -34.82 40.43
CA GLY A 200 11.88 -35.02 41.87
C GLY A 200 11.66 -36.38 42.49
N GLN A 201 11.87 -37.51 41.78
CA GLN A 201 12.16 -38.79 42.45
C GLN A 201 12.67 -39.87 41.48
N ALA A 202 14.00 -40.01 41.39
CA ALA A 202 14.65 -41.21 40.89
C ALA A 202 15.62 -41.73 41.97
N SER A 203 15.10 -42.60 42.83
CA SER A 203 15.90 -43.53 43.63
C SER A 203 16.34 -44.68 42.74
N GLY A 204 17.62 -45.08 42.86
CA GLY A 204 18.35 -45.83 41.86
C GLY A 204 17.94 -47.27 41.60
N HIS A 205 18.37 -47.76 40.45
CA HIS A 205 18.94 -49.09 40.29
C HIS A 205 19.75 -49.12 39.00
N ASP A 206 21.07 -49.27 39.14
CA ASP A 206 21.96 -49.66 38.05
C ASP A 206 21.66 -51.12 37.68
N ASP A 207 21.40 -51.41 36.40
CA ASP A 207 21.97 -52.62 35.81
C ASP A 207 22.08 -52.56 34.27
N VAL A 208 23.11 -53.24 33.80
CA VAL A 208 23.78 -53.18 32.51
C VAL A 208 23.08 -54.07 31.46
N GLY A 209 23.01 -53.65 30.20
CA GLY A 209 22.68 -54.60 29.13
C GLY A 209 22.42 -54.05 27.72
N GLY A 210 23.50 -53.83 26.96
CA GLY A 210 23.68 -54.31 25.58
C GLY A 210 22.67 -54.02 24.47
N GLY A 211 23.19 -53.53 23.33
CA GLY A 211 22.73 -53.95 22.00
C GLY A 211 22.33 -52.81 21.07
N GLY A 212 23.15 -52.58 20.05
CA GLY A 212 23.01 -51.46 19.12
C GLY A 212 21.87 -51.57 18.10
N ARG A 213 21.68 -50.48 17.35
CA ARG A 213 21.00 -50.38 16.04
C ARG A 213 21.42 -49.03 15.42
N HIS A 214 22.22 -49.05 14.36
CA HIS A 214 21.79 -48.99 12.95
C HIS A 214 21.04 -47.70 12.59
N LEU A 215 21.79 -46.76 12.02
CA LEU A 215 21.29 -45.55 11.34
C LEU A 215 20.61 -45.98 10.04
N GLN A 216 19.33 -45.63 9.86
CA GLN A 216 18.68 -45.66 8.55
C GLN A 216 18.11 -44.28 8.20
N SER A 217 18.30 -44.01 6.92
CA SER A 217 18.09 -42.81 6.12
C SER A 217 16.62 -42.40 6.01
N VAL A 218 16.38 -41.09 6.00
CA VAL A 218 15.07 -40.47 5.75
C VAL A 218 14.87 -40.27 4.24
N PRO A 219 13.74 -40.72 3.63
CA PRO A 219 13.38 -40.34 2.27
C PRO A 219 12.52 -39.06 2.23
N LYS A 220 12.68 -38.28 1.15
CA LYS A 220 11.97 -37.03 0.88
C LYS A 220 10.69 -37.28 0.07
N PRO A 221 9.54 -36.64 0.37
CA PRO A 221 8.26 -36.85 -0.32
C PRO A 221 8.12 -36.01 -1.63
N PRO A 222 7.12 -36.34 -2.48
CA PRO A 222 7.05 -35.94 -3.90
C PRO A 222 6.72 -34.47 -4.16
#